data_AF-A0A930SEU1-F1
#
_entry.id   AF-A0A930SEU1-F1
#
_cell.length_a   1.000
_cell.length_b   1.000
_cell.length_c   1.000
_cell.angle_alpha   90.00
_cell.angle_beta   90.00
_cell.angle_gamma   90.00
#
_symmetry.space_group_name_H-M   'P 1'
#
loop_
_entity.id
_entity.type
_entity.pdbx_description
1 polymer ?
#
loop_
_entity_poly.entity_id
_entity_poly.type
_entity_poly.pdbx_seq_one_letter_code
_entity_poly.pdbx_strand_id
1 'polypeptide(L)'
;AMSSPEWSNEKGIDASLGFRLMGINSYHCVEPPTQGSDAVTKWLKEDTKDILGSVMYVNTDPAKVAEKILADIDAKRAALGWAEVK
;
A
#
# COMPACT_ATOMS: atom_id res chain seq x y z
N ALA A 1 1.39 8.80 -1.17
CA ALA A 1 1.20 7.40 -1.58
C ALA A 1 2.46 6.94 -2.31
N MET A 2 2.89 5.68 -2.18
CA MET A 2 3.97 5.11 -2.99
C MET A 2 3.38 3.98 -3.83
N SER A 3 3.62 3.96 -5.14
CA SER A 3 3.22 2.83 -5.97
C SER A 3 4.37 2.34 -6.82
N SER A 4 4.49 1.01 -6.91
CA SER A 4 5.32 0.32 -7.87
C SER A 4 4.47 -0.80 -8.45
N PRO A 5 3.61 -0.53 -9.44
CA PRO A 5 2.60 -1.49 -9.90
C PRO A 5 3.22 -2.74 -10.51
N GLU A 6 4.37 -2.60 -11.20
CA GLU A 6 5.00 -3.64 -12.02
C GLU A 6 6.41 -3.97 -11.52
N TRP A 7 6.62 -4.02 -10.20
CA TRP A 7 7.94 -4.38 -9.67
C TRP A 7 8.32 -5.81 -10.10
N SER A 8 9.59 -5.98 -10.48
CA SER A 8 10.13 -7.24 -11.02
C SER A 8 11.34 -7.78 -10.26
N ASN A 9 11.86 -7.02 -9.29
CA ASN A 9 13.05 -7.37 -8.54
C ASN A 9 12.95 -6.92 -7.08
N GLU A 10 13.87 -7.43 -6.26
CA GLU A 10 13.97 -7.22 -4.81
C GLU A 10 14.03 -5.73 -4.42
N LYS A 11 14.66 -4.89 -5.25
CA LYS A 11 14.74 -3.45 -4.97
C LYS A 11 13.38 -2.78 -4.98
N GLY A 12 12.44 -3.27 -5.81
CA GLY A 12 11.09 -2.73 -5.88
C GLY A 12 10.31 -2.96 -4.58
N ILE A 13 10.40 -4.17 -4.01
CA ILE A 13 9.74 -4.50 -2.74
C ILE A 13 10.43 -3.80 -1.55
N ASP A 14 11.76 -3.73 -1.55
CA ASP A 14 12.54 -3.07 -0.49
C ASP A 14 12.30 -1.56 -0.44
N ALA A 15 12.35 -0.89 -1.60
CA ALA A 15 12.05 0.54 -1.67
C ALA A 15 10.63 0.82 -1.14
N SER A 16 9.66 0.00 -1.53
CA SER A 16 8.26 0.12 -1.08
C SER A 16 8.11 -0.07 0.43
N LEU A 17 8.85 -1.02 1.01
CA LEU A 17 8.91 -1.20 2.46
C LEU A 17 9.51 0.02 3.17
N GLY A 18 10.53 0.66 2.60
CA GLY A 18 11.11 1.90 3.13
C GLY A 18 10.06 3.01 3.32
N PHE A 19 9.14 3.18 2.37
CA PHE A 19 8.02 4.12 2.52
C PHE A 19 6.99 3.65 3.56
N ARG A 20 6.73 2.35 3.66
CA ARG A 20 5.81 1.79 4.68
C ARG A 20 6.34 2.02 6.09
N LEU A 21 7.64 1.91 6.33
CA LEU A 21 8.26 2.24 7.61
C LEU A 21 8.04 3.72 8.02
N MET A 22 7.76 4.59 7.05
CA MET A 22 7.45 6.01 7.27
C MET A 22 5.93 6.30 7.32
N GLY A 23 5.09 5.28 7.47
CA GLY A 23 3.62 5.45 7.54
C GLY A 23 2.93 5.72 6.21
N ILE A 24 3.57 5.37 5.10
CA ILE A 24 3.02 5.55 3.75
C ILE A 24 2.64 4.20 3.16
N ASN A 25 1.34 3.98 2.89
CA ASN A 25 0.86 2.80 2.16
C ASN A 25 1.61 2.61 0.83
N SER A 26 1.90 1.36 0.49
CA SER A 26 2.45 0.97 -0.81
C SER A 26 1.42 0.20 -1.64
N TYR A 27 1.38 0.44 -2.95
CA TYR A 27 0.34 -0.10 -3.84
C TYR A 27 0.96 -0.80 -5.06
N HIS A 28 0.52 -2.03 -5.36
CA HIS A 28 1.14 -2.91 -6.34
C HIS A 28 0.12 -3.72 -7.15
N CYS A 29 0.51 -4.14 -8.36
CA CYS A 29 -0.24 -5.12 -9.18
C CYS A 29 0.38 -6.52 -9.16
N VAL A 30 1.51 -6.69 -8.47
CA VAL A 30 2.24 -7.96 -8.34
C VAL A 30 2.29 -8.35 -6.86
N GLU A 31 1.94 -9.59 -6.57
CA GLU A 31 1.95 -10.17 -5.23
C GLU A 31 3.39 -10.40 -4.72
N PRO A 32 3.70 -10.09 -3.45
CA PRO A 32 4.95 -10.52 -2.86
C PRO A 32 4.97 -12.06 -2.73
N PRO A 33 6.15 -12.70 -2.78
CA PRO A 33 6.28 -14.15 -2.68
C PRO A 33 6.13 -14.64 -1.23
N THR A 34 4.95 -14.44 -0.61
CA THR A 34 4.69 -14.77 0.80
C THR A 34 3.65 -15.88 1.01
N GLN A 35 3.23 -16.55 -0.07
CA GLN A 35 2.19 -17.58 -0.06
C GLN A 35 2.57 -18.82 0.77
N GLY A 36 3.85 -18.96 1.14
CA GLY A 36 4.31 -20.00 2.08
C GLY A 36 3.92 -19.74 3.54
N SER A 37 3.38 -18.57 3.89
CA SER A 37 2.94 -18.24 5.24
C SER A 37 1.80 -17.21 5.24
N ASP A 38 0.62 -17.64 5.70
CA ASP A 38 -0.52 -16.74 5.91
C ASP A 38 -0.20 -15.63 6.91
N ALA A 39 0.60 -15.95 7.94
CA ALA A 39 1.02 -14.97 8.95
C ALA A 39 1.86 -13.85 8.33
N VAL A 40 2.82 -14.17 7.44
CA VAL A 40 3.63 -13.15 6.75
C VAL A 40 2.78 -12.33 5.79
N THR A 41 1.87 -12.98 5.05
CA THR A 41 0.96 -12.31 4.11
C THR A 41 0.05 -11.32 4.85
N LYS A 42 -0.57 -11.75 5.95
CA LYS A 42 -1.42 -10.92 6.80
C LYS A 42 -0.64 -9.76 7.42
N TRP A 43 0.58 -10.03 7.89
CA TRP A 43 1.43 -9.00 8.46
C TRP A 43 1.72 -7.87 7.46
N LEU A 44 2.08 -8.20 6.23
CA LEU A 44 2.35 -7.21 5.18
C LEU A 44 1.13 -6.42 4.73
N LYS A 45 -0.04 -7.07 4.63
CA LYS A 45 -1.24 -6.48 4.02
C LYS A 45 -2.19 -5.83 5.04
N GLU A 46 -2.13 -6.22 6.30
CA GLU A 46 -3.12 -5.84 7.32
C GLU A 46 -2.46 -5.36 8.61
N ASP A 47 -1.70 -6.23 9.30
CA ASP A 47 -1.27 -5.96 10.69
C ASP A 47 -0.27 -4.81 10.81
N THR A 48 0.46 -4.49 9.74
CA THR A 48 1.36 -3.34 9.68
C THR A 48 0.64 -2.00 9.83
N LYS A 49 -0.69 -1.95 9.63
CA LYS A 49 -1.48 -0.73 9.86
C LYS A 49 -1.37 -0.22 11.29
N ASP A 50 -1.45 -1.11 12.27
CA ASP A 50 -1.47 -0.71 13.68
C ASP A 50 -0.07 -0.36 14.21
N ILE A 51 0.97 -0.96 13.61
CA ILE A 51 2.37 -0.79 14.02
C ILE A 51 3.00 0.42 13.31
N LEU A 52 2.76 0.55 12.01
CA LEU A 52 3.44 1.51 11.13
C LEU A 52 2.51 2.62 10.63
N GLY A 53 1.19 2.50 10.79
CA GLY A 53 0.24 3.37 10.12
C GLY A 53 0.13 3.14 8.61
N SER A 54 0.69 2.03 8.11
CA SER A 54 0.78 1.73 6.68
C SER A 54 0.56 0.26 6.36
N VAL A 55 0.10 -0.02 5.14
CA VAL A 55 -0.10 -1.38 4.62
C VAL A 55 0.42 -1.52 3.20
N MET A 56 0.67 -2.77 2.78
CA MET A 56 0.84 -3.13 1.37
C MET A 56 -0.53 -3.49 0.76
N TYR A 57 -0.99 -2.72 -0.21
CA TYR A 57 -2.17 -3.06 -1.01
C TYR A 57 -1.74 -3.70 -2.33
N VAL A 58 -2.34 -4.84 -2.65
CA VAL A 58 -2.08 -5.55 -3.92
C VAL A 58 -3.40 -5.85 -4.60
N ASN A 59 -3.51 -5.47 -5.87
CA ASN A 59 -4.60 -5.88 -6.75
C ASN A 59 -4.07 -5.96 -8.18
N THR A 60 -4.32 -7.07 -8.88
CA THR A 60 -3.82 -7.27 -10.24
C THR A 60 -4.48 -6.36 -11.28
N ASP A 61 -5.62 -5.75 -10.96
CA ASP A 61 -6.25 -4.71 -11.77
C ASP A 61 -5.66 -3.32 -11.45
N PRO A 62 -4.93 -2.68 -12.38
CA PRO A 62 -4.34 -1.37 -12.14
C PRO A 62 -5.37 -0.26 -11.95
N ALA A 63 -6.58 -0.39 -12.51
CA ALA A 63 -7.66 0.57 -12.28
C ALA A 63 -8.13 0.51 -10.82
N LYS A 64 -8.26 -0.70 -10.25
CA LYS A 64 -8.57 -0.89 -8.83
C LYS A 64 -7.47 -0.36 -7.91
N VAL A 65 -6.21 -0.48 -8.33
CA VAL A 65 -5.08 0.14 -7.60
C VAL A 65 -5.20 1.67 -7.61
N ALA A 66 -5.47 2.27 -8.77
CA ALA A 66 -5.65 3.72 -8.87
C ALA A 66 -6.84 4.23 -8.04
N GLU A 67 -8.01 3.57 -8.14
CA GLU A 67 -9.19 3.84 -7.31
C GLU A 67 -8.84 3.84 -5.82
N LYS A 68 -8.08 2.82 -5.38
CA LYS A 68 -7.68 2.70 -3.98
C LYS A 68 -6.71 3.80 -3.55
N ILE A 69 -5.75 4.17 -4.39
CA ILE A 69 -4.82 5.28 -4.11
C ILE A 69 -5.59 6.58 -3.91
N LEU A 70 -6.55 6.89 -4.78
CA LEU A 70 -7.38 8.09 -4.67
C LEU A 70 -8.18 8.08 -3.38
N ALA A 71 -8.91 6.99 -3.11
CA ALA A 71 -9.71 6.84 -1.89
C ALA A 71 -8.88 7.02 -0.60
N ASP A 72 -7.66 6.46 -0.54
CA ASP A 72 -6.79 6.59 0.63
C ASP A 72 -6.21 8.02 0.77
N ILE A 73 -5.93 8.71 -0.34
CA ILE A 73 -5.50 10.11 -0.32
C ILE A 73 -6.64 11.00 0.17
N ASP A 74 -7.85 10.79 -0.33
CA ASP A 74 -9.02 11.59 0.04
C ASP A 74 -9.41 11.36 1.50
N ALA A 75 -9.33 10.12 2.00
CA ALA A 75 -9.50 9.83 3.42
C ALA A 75 -8.46 10.56 4.29
N LYS A 76 -7.18 10.60 3.86
CA LYS A 76 -6.14 11.36 4.57
C LYS A 76 -6.38 12.87 4.54
N ARG A 77 -6.82 13.41 3.40
CA ARG A 77 -7.20 14.84 3.27
C ARG A 77 -8.37 15.20 4.17
N ALA A 78 -9.42 14.38 4.18
CA ALA A 78 -10.59 14.57 5.03
C ALA A 78 -10.20 14.55 6.52
N ALA A 79 -9.34 13.61 6.93
CA ALA A 79 -8.81 13.56 8.31
C ALA A 79 -8.00 14.80 8.71
N LEU A 80 -7.42 15.51 7.74
CA LEU A 80 -6.71 16.78 7.95
C LEU A 80 -7.64 18.01 7.87
N GLY A 81 -8.96 17.81 7.70
CA GLY A 81 -9.93 18.89 7.58
C GLY A 81 -9.88 19.65 6.25
N TRP A 82 -9.34 19.04 5.20
CA TRP A 82 -9.41 19.64 3.86
C TRP A 82 -10.87 19.56 3.38
N ALA A 83 -11.50 20.70 3.10
CA ALA A 83 -12.83 20.76 2.51
C ALA A 83 -12.84 20.00 1.18
N GLU A 84 -13.94 19.29 0.89
CA GLU A 84 -14.06 18.40 -0.28
C GLU A 84 -13.51 19.08 -1.55
N VAL A 85 -12.49 18.46 -2.14
CA VAL A 85 -12.13 18.74 -3.53
C VAL A 85 -13.25 18.12 -4.35
N LYS A 86 -14.22 18.94 -4.76
CA LYS A 86 -15.28 18.59 -5.70
C LYS A 86 -14.73 17.91 -6.95
#